data_AF-D9UI45-F1
#
_entry.id   AF-D9UI45-F1
#
_cell.length_a   1.000
_cell.length_b   1.000
_cell.length_c   1.000
_cell.angle_alpha   90.00
_cell.angle_beta   90.00
_cell.angle_gamma   90.00
#
_symmetry.space_group_name_H-M   'P 1'
#
loop_
_entity.id
_entity.type
_entity.pdbx_description
1 polymer ?
#
loop_
_entity_poly.entity_id
_entity_poly.type
_entity_poly.pdbx_seq_one_letter_code
_entity_poly.pdbx_strand_id
1 'polypeptide(L)'
;MDTEITVALIGTAGVCGTIAGTLVGARVQAHGGHAQAQAARDAAATAAQAARRQALHDLRWSSLTALLRAATECMETTGRLYTSSQARIDTERAEVERTYHTFRLVQAEAELAAPPEMKDTLAQMNRAVMAAYDNARMQAPTERAMRALDELAREADPAALRAKDALTRLRAAGAPLWNPRSGNPPAEYEEAIEALNAVPRLDRQQVRLLLGNAAVPLEYESDRIQNVRSARRAWAERRHRYQEARHELIVVARQALNTNEP
;
A
#
# COMPACT_ATOMS: atom_id res chain seq x y z
N MET A 1 -4.39 12.82 -28.26
CA MET A 1 -5.47 11.94 -28.76
C MET A 1 -4.96 11.39 -30.08
N ASP A 2 -4.69 10.08 -30.18
CA ASP A 2 -4.55 9.30 -31.45
C ASP A 2 -3.92 7.89 -31.23
N THR A 3 -4.28 7.23 -30.12
CA THR A 3 -3.89 5.83 -29.86
C THR A 3 -5.11 4.94 -29.61
N GLU A 4 -6.20 5.50 -29.06
CA GLU A 4 -7.46 4.77 -28.84
C GLU A 4 -8.22 4.48 -30.14
N ILE A 5 -8.10 5.34 -31.15
CA ILE A 5 -8.71 5.12 -32.48
C ILE A 5 -7.95 4.03 -33.26
N THR A 6 -6.63 3.95 -33.10
CA THR A 6 -5.77 2.98 -33.80
C THR A 6 -5.92 1.57 -33.24
N VAL A 7 -6.10 1.42 -31.92
CA VAL A 7 -6.37 0.12 -31.28
C VAL A 7 -7.80 -0.36 -31.58
N ALA A 8 -8.77 0.56 -31.62
CA ALA A 8 -10.12 0.24 -32.06
C ALA A 8 -10.17 -0.17 -33.54
N LEU A 9 -9.37 0.45 -34.42
CA LEU A 9 -9.28 0.09 -35.84
C LEU A 9 -8.56 -1.25 -36.08
N ILE A 10 -7.50 -1.57 -35.33
CA ILE A 10 -6.81 -2.85 -35.48
C ILE A 10 -7.65 -4.01 -34.91
N GLY A 11 -8.36 -3.77 -33.80
CA GLY A 11 -9.30 -4.74 -33.21
C GLY A 11 -10.55 -5.01 -34.06
N THR A 12 -11.02 -4.03 -34.84
CA THR A 12 -12.18 -4.18 -35.74
C THR A 12 -11.80 -4.61 -37.17
N ALA A 13 -10.65 -4.18 -37.70
CA ALA A 13 -10.19 -4.59 -39.03
C ALA A 13 -9.81 -6.09 -39.07
N GLY A 14 -9.26 -6.64 -37.98
CA GLY A 14 -8.93 -8.07 -37.87
C GLY A 14 -10.15 -8.99 -37.80
N VAL A 15 -11.27 -8.53 -37.24
CA VAL A 15 -12.52 -9.32 -37.10
C VAL A 15 -13.45 -9.11 -38.31
N CYS A 16 -13.47 -7.92 -38.91
CA CYS A 16 -14.22 -7.67 -40.15
C CYS A 16 -13.53 -8.26 -41.39
N GLY A 17 -12.20 -8.34 -41.43
CA GLY A 17 -11.44 -8.89 -42.56
C GLY A 17 -11.71 -10.38 -42.82
N THR A 18 -11.91 -11.18 -41.76
CA THR A 18 -12.21 -12.62 -41.86
C THR A 18 -13.67 -12.90 -42.21
N ILE A 19 -14.60 -12.05 -41.77
CA ILE A 19 -16.03 -12.13 -42.14
C ILE A 19 -16.21 -11.75 -43.62
N ALA A 20 -15.47 -10.75 -44.12
CA ALA A 20 -15.46 -10.40 -45.53
C ALA A 20 -14.83 -11.50 -46.41
N GLY A 21 -13.77 -12.16 -45.94
CA GLY A 21 -13.12 -13.28 -46.64
C GLY A 21 -14.00 -14.54 -46.78
N THR A 22 -14.92 -14.77 -45.84
CA THR A 22 -15.85 -15.92 -45.87
C THR A 22 -17.10 -15.68 -46.72
N LEU A 23 -17.51 -14.43 -46.89
CA LEU A 23 -18.65 -14.06 -47.76
C LEU A 23 -18.33 -14.24 -49.26
N VAL A 24 -17.07 -14.16 -49.67
CA VAL A 24 -16.67 -14.40 -51.07
C VAL A 24 -16.77 -15.89 -51.46
N GLY A 25 -16.73 -16.81 -50.49
CA GLY A 25 -17.00 -18.24 -50.70
C GLY A 25 -18.48 -18.59 -50.89
N ALA A 26 -19.41 -17.65 -50.68
CA ALA A 26 -20.85 -17.87 -50.71
C ALA A 26 -21.45 -18.11 -52.11
N ARG A 27 -20.64 -18.10 -53.18
CA ARG A 27 -21.11 -18.31 -54.56
C ARG A 27 -21.26 -19.79 -54.96
N VAL A 28 -20.88 -20.75 -54.09
CA VAL A 28 -20.75 -22.16 -54.52
C VAL A 28 -21.97 -23.06 -54.28
N GLN A 29 -22.89 -22.86 -53.34
CA GLN A 29 -23.88 -23.94 -53.04
C GLN A 29 -25.28 -23.50 -52.64
N ALA A 30 -26.16 -23.37 -53.64
CA ALA A 30 -27.61 -23.16 -53.50
C ALA A 30 -28.39 -24.38 -52.93
N HIS A 31 -27.71 -25.38 -52.35
CA HIS A 31 -28.33 -26.53 -51.66
C HIS A 31 -27.92 -26.64 -50.17
N GLY A 32 -27.16 -25.66 -49.64
CA GLY A 32 -26.55 -25.71 -48.31
C GLY A 32 -27.18 -24.79 -47.25
N GLY A 33 -28.35 -24.17 -47.48
CA GLY A 33 -28.86 -23.07 -46.65
C GLY A 33 -29.02 -23.39 -45.16
N HIS A 34 -29.39 -24.61 -44.79
CA HIS A 34 -29.44 -25.03 -43.38
C HIS A 34 -28.05 -25.27 -42.78
N ALA A 35 -27.13 -25.90 -43.53
CA ALA A 35 -25.76 -26.12 -43.09
C ALA A 35 -24.98 -24.79 -42.96
N GLN A 36 -25.22 -23.84 -43.86
CA GLN A 36 -24.64 -22.50 -43.82
C GLN A 36 -25.21 -21.66 -42.68
N ALA A 37 -26.53 -21.70 -42.45
CA ALA A 37 -27.15 -21.01 -41.33
C ALA A 37 -26.67 -21.58 -39.98
N GLN A 38 -26.49 -22.89 -39.88
CA GLN A 38 -25.94 -23.54 -38.68
C GLN A 38 -24.46 -23.17 -38.49
N ALA A 39 -23.64 -23.26 -39.53
CA ALA A 39 -22.23 -22.85 -39.48
C ALA A 39 -22.07 -21.37 -39.10
N ALA A 40 -22.94 -20.49 -39.60
CA ALA A 40 -22.95 -19.07 -39.22
C ALA A 40 -23.31 -18.84 -37.75
N ARG A 41 -24.27 -19.62 -37.21
CA ARG A 41 -24.61 -19.58 -35.77
C ARG A 41 -23.47 -20.08 -34.91
N ASP A 42 -22.82 -21.18 -35.30
CA ASP A 42 -21.69 -21.74 -34.55
C ASP A 42 -20.47 -20.81 -34.59
N ALA A 43 -20.22 -20.17 -35.73
CA ALA A 43 -19.19 -19.14 -35.87
C ALA A 43 -19.51 -17.90 -35.01
N ALA A 44 -20.77 -17.44 -35.01
CA ALA A 44 -21.19 -16.31 -34.16
C ALA A 44 -21.09 -16.63 -32.67
N ALA A 45 -21.46 -17.85 -32.25
CA ALA A 45 -21.31 -18.31 -30.87
C ALA A 45 -19.84 -18.37 -30.45
N THR A 46 -18.98 -18.89 -31.33
CA THR A 46 -17.53 -18.94 -31.12
C THR A 46 -16.93 -17.53 -31.02
N ALA A 47 -17.32 -16.62 -31.91
CA ALA A 47 -16.87 -15.22 -31.90
C ALA A 47 -17.33 -14.49 -30.63
N ALA A 48 -18.59 -14.67 -30.21
CA ALA A 48 -19.10 -14.10 -28.97
C ALA A 48 -18.36 -14.65 -27.74
N GLN A 49 -18.05 -15.95 -27.72
CA GLN A 49 -17.27 -16.56 -26.64
C GLN A 49 -15.82 -16.05 -26.62
N ALA A 50 -15.19 -15.89 -27.79
CA ALA A 50 -13.85 -15.32 -27.92
C ALA A 50 -13.81 -13.85 -27.45
N ALA A 51 -14.77 -13.02 -27.91
CA ALA A 51 -14.89 -11.63 -27.49
C ALA A 51 -15.11 -11.51 -25.97
N ARG A 52 -15.95 -12.38 -25.39
CA ARG A 52 -16.14 -12.43 -23.93
C ARG A 52 -14.87 -12.80 -23.19
N ARG A 53 -14.09 -13.78 -23.68
CA ARG A 53 -12.81 -14.16 -23.07
C ARG A 53 -11.80 -13.02 -23.13
N GLN A 54 -11.72 -12.33 -24.27
CA GLN A 54 -10.84 -11.16 -24.42
C GLN A 54 -11.22 -10.03 -23.46
N ALA A 55 -12.51 -9.66 -23.40
CA ALA A 55 -12.98 -8.60 -22.51
C ALA A 55 -12.68 -8.91 -21.02
N LEU A 56 -12.82 -10.17 -20.60
CA LEU A 56 -12.46 -10.59 -19.24
C LEU A 56 -10.95 -10.56 -18.99
N HIS A 57 -10.14 -10.89 -20.00
CA HIS A 57 -8.68 -10.81 -19.92
C HIS A 57 -8.23 -9.35 -19.74
N ASP A 58 -8.75 -8.43 -20.56
CA ASP A 58 -8.42 -7.00 -20.50
C ASP A 58 -8.85 -6.38 -19.16
N LEU A 59 -10.05 -6.72 -18.67
CA LEU A 59 -10.52 -6.30 -17.34
C LEU A 59 -9.57 -6.77 -16.24
N ARG A 60 -9.18 -8.05 -16.24
CA ARG A 60 -8.25 -8.60 -15.24
C ARG A 60 -6.90 -7.91 -15.27
N TRP A 61 -6.34 -7.73 -16.46
CA TRP A 61 -5.03 -7.09 -16.63
C TRP A 61 -5.04 -5.65 -16.14
N SER A 62 -6.07 -4.88 -16.51
CA SER A 62 -6.22 -3.48 -16.09
C SER A 62 -6.41 -3.36 -14.57
N SER A 63 -7.28 -4.17 -13.95
CA SER A 63 -7.49 -4.15 -12.49
C SER A 63 -6.22 -4.51 -11.72
N LEU A 64 -5.47 -5.55 -12.15
CA LEU A 64 -4.22 -5.93 -11.50
C LEU A 64 -3.13 -4.88 -11.63
N THR A 65 -3.02 -4.24 -12.79
CA THR A 65 -2.06 -3.16 -13.03
C THR A 65 -2.39 -1.94 -12.16
N ALA A 66 -3.67 -1.57 -12.07
CA ALA A 66 -4.12 -0.50 -11.18
C ALA A 66 -3.78 -0.82 -9.72
N LEU A 67 -4.00 -2.07 -9.29
CA LEU A 67 -3.72 -2.50 -7.93
C LEU A 67 -2.23 -2.39 -7.59
N LEU A 68 -1.36 -2.90 -8.47
CA LEU A 68 0.09 -2.83 -8.29
C LEU A 68 0.56 -1.37 -8.17
N ARG A 69 0.01 -0.47 -8.98
CA ARG A 69 0.32 0.97 -8.92
C ARG A 69 -0.14 1.59 -7.60
N ALA A 70 -1.40 1.35 -7.22
CA ALA A 70 -1.97 1.90 -5.98
C ALA A 70 -1.24 1.37 -4.73
N ALA A 71 -0.89 0.08 -4.71
CA ALA A 71 -0.10 -0.52 -3.64
C ALA A 71 1.30 0.10 -3.55
N THR A 72 1.96 0.34 -4.69
CA THR A 72 3.28 1.00 -4.73
C THR A 72 3.20 2.41 -4.18
N GLU A 73 2.24 3.21 -4.66
CA GLU A 73 2.02 4.59 -4.22
C GLU A 73 1.70 4.67 -2.71
N CYS A 74 0.85 3.76 -2.21
CA CYS A 74 0.54 3.66 -0.79
C CYS A 74 1.80 3.32 0.03
N MET A 75 2.60 2.34 -0.40
CA MET A 75 3.84 1.96 0.29
C MET A 75 4.87 3.11 0.29
N GLU A 76 5.07 3.78 -0.83
CA GLU A 76 6.01 4.91 -0.91
C GLU A 76 5.57 6.08 -0.03
N THR A 77 4.28 6.41 -0.06
CA THR A 77 3.71 7.51 0.75
C THR A 77 3.73 7.18 2.24
N THR A 78 3.44 5.93 2.61
CA THR A 78 3.60 5.42 3.97
C THR A 78 5.07 5.49 4.42
N GLY A 79 6.01 5.17 3.55
CA GLY A 79 7.45 5.28 3.83
C GLY A 79 7.91 6.72 4.08
N ARG A 80 7.31 7.71 3.43
CA ARG A 80 7.60 9.13 3.66
C ARG A 80 7.27 9.57 5.09
N LEU A 81 6.32 8.90 5.77
CA LEU A 81 6.08 9.12 7.20
C LEU A 81 7.34 8.87 8.05
N TYR A 82 8.24 8.00 7.60
CA TYR A 82 9.49 7.75 8.31
C TYR A 82 10.65 8.63 7.85
N THR A 83 10.59 9.37 6.76
CA THR A 83 11.78 10.08 6.23
C THR A 83 11.64 11.60 6.19
N SER A 84 10.43 12.12 6.03
CA SER A 84 10.22 13.57 5.94
C SER A 84 10.43 14.25 7.29
N SER A 85 11.33 15.24 7.31
CA SER A 85 11.72 16.02 8.49
C SER A 85 11.01 17.39 8.59
N GLN A 86 10.31 17.83 7.53
CA GLN A 86 9.89 19.24 7.38
C GLN A 86 8.43 19.47 6.97
N ALA A 87 7.71 18.44 6.50
CA ALA A 87 6.32 18.64 6.12
C ALA A 87 5.39 18.65 7.35
N ARG A 88 4.31 19.44 7.27
CA ARG A 88 3.24 19.42 8.27
C ARG A 88 2.69 18.00 8.38
N ILE A 89 2.79 17.42 9.57
CA ILE A 89 2.35 16.05 9.88
C ILE A 89 0.93 15.78 9.39
N ASP A 90 0.05 16.78 9.48
CA ASP A 90 -1.35 16.67 9.07
C ASP A 90 -1.51 16.49 7.55
N THR A 91 -0.70 17.19 6.75
CA THR A 91 -0.76 17.09 5.29
C THR A 91 -0.28 15.73 4.80
N GLU A 92 0.81 15.23 5.37
CA GLU A 92 1.33 13.89 5.01
C GLU A 92 0.41 12.78 5.50
N ARG A 93 -0.20 12.93 6.68
CA ARG A 93 -1.22 12.01 7.15
C ARG A 93 -2.41 11.97 6.20
N ALA A 94 -2.93 13.12 5.79
CA ALA A 94 -4.03 13.17 4.83
C ALA A 94 -3.66 12.51 3.48
N GLU A 95 -2.43 12.69 3.01
CA GLU A 95 -1.93 12.04 1.80
C GLU A 95 -1.84 10.51 1.94
N VAL A 96 -1.34 10.02 3.08
CA VAL A 96 -1.27 8.58 3.39
C VAL A 96 -2.67 7.98 3.49
N GLU A 97 -3.61 8.64 4.17
CA GLU A 97 -5.00 8.19 4.26
C GLU A 97 -5.66 8.12 2.88
N ARG A 98 -5.42 9.14 2.04
CA ARG A 98 -5.95 9.19 0.66
C ARG A 98 -5.41 8.03 -0.17
N THR A 99 -4.10 7.82 -0.18
CA THR A 99 -3.46 6.75 -0.99
C THR A 99 -3.84 5.36 -0.48
N TYR A 100 -3.97 5.17 0.84
CA TYR A 100 -4.48 3.94 1.43
C TYR A 100 -5.94 3.66 1.03
N HIS A 101 -6.81 4.67 1.06
CA HIS A 101 -8.19 4.54 0.60
C HIS A 101 -8.27 4.14 -0.88
N THR A 102 -7.49 4.80 -1.75
CA THR A 102 -7.38 4.42 -3.17
C THR A 102 -6.93 2.97 -3.32
N PHE A 103 -5.90 2.54 -2.59
CA PHE A 103 -5.46 1.15 -2.58
C PHE A 103 -6.59 0.19 -2.19
N ARG A 104 -7.35 0.50 -1.13
CA ARG A 104 -8.46 -0.34 -0.65
C ARG A 104 -9.57 -0.50 -1.68
N LEU A 105 -9.92 0.56 -2.41
CA LEU A 105 -10.90 0.51 -3.50
C LEU A 105 -10.42 -0.39 -4.63
N VAL A 106 -9.19 -0.17 -5.11
CA VAL A 106 -8.65 -0.95 -6.23
C VAL A 106 -8.40 -2.41 -5.85
N GLN A 107 -8.08 -2.70 -4.59
CA GLN A 107 -7.99 -4.06 -4.06
C GLN A 107 -9.34 -4.78 -4.17
N ALA A 108 -10.44 -4.12 -3.81
CA ALA A 108 -11.78 -4.71 -3.93
C ALA A 108 -12.16 -4.97 -5.40
N GLU A 109 -11.84 -4.04 -6.30
CA GLU A 109 -12.04 -4.24 -7.74
C GLU A 109 -11.23 -5.42 -8.29
N ALA A 110 -9.96 -5.53 -7.88
CA ALA A 110 -9.11 -6.64 -8.26
C ALA A 110 -9.61 -7.98 -7.72
N GLU A 111 -10.10 -8.05 -6.47
CA GLU A 111 -10.69 -9.26 -5.88
C GLU A 111 -11.93 -9.74 -6.65
N LEU A 112 -12.74 -8.83 -7.20
CA LEU A 112 -13.88 -9.17 -8.04
C LEU A 112 -13.49 -9.71 -9.42
N ALA A 113 -12.44 -9.14 -10.03
CA ALA A 113 -11.97 -9.54 -11.35
C ALA A 113 -11.09 -10.81 -11.31
N ALA A 114 -10.44 -11.07 -10.19
CA ALA A 114 -9.38 -12.07 -10.07
C ALA A 114 -9.89 -13.51 -10.22
N PRO A 115 -9.13 -14.35 -10.96
CA PRO A 115 -9.38 -15.78 -10.98
C PRO A 115 -9.02 -16.42 -9.62
N PRO A 116 -9.62 -17.59 -9.28
CA PRO A 116 -9.46 -18.22 -7.96
C PRO A 116 -8.01 -18.43 -7.52
N GLU A 117 -7.12 -18.75 -8.46
CA GLU A 117 -5.70 -19.02 -8.25
C GLU A 117 -4.93 -17.80 -7.72
N MET A 118 -5.46 -16.59 -7.91
CA MET A 118 -4.82 -15.34 -7.48
C MET A 118 -5.27 -14.85 -6.10
N LYS A 119 -6.31 -15.44 -5.51
CA LYS A 119 -6.95 -14.93 -4.29
C LYS A 119 -6.00 -14.85 -3.11
N ASP A 120 -5.20 -15.89 -2.90
CA ASP A 120 -4.28 -15.96 -1.75
C ASP A 120 -3.17 -14.93 -1.87
N THR A 121 -2.58 -14.78 -3.06
CA THR A 121 -1.52 -13.79 -3.31
C THR A 121 -2.04 -12.35 -3.23
N LEU A 122 -3.26 -12.09 -3.70
CA LEU A 122 -3.93 -10.80 -3.49
C LEU A 122 -4.14 -10.51 -2.00
N ALA A 123 -4.58 -11.49 -1.23
CA ALA A 123 -4.76 -11.34 0.21
C ALA A 123 -3.42 -11.12 0.94
N GLN A 124 -2.34 -11.78 0.51
CA GLN A 124 -0.99 -11.56 1.03
C GLN A 124 -0.52 -10.12 0.78
N MET A 125 -0.70 -9.61 -0.44
CA MET A 125 -0.34 -8.22 -0.76
C MET A 125 -1.15 -7.22 0.08
N ASN A 126 -2.47 -7.45 0.21
CA ASN A 126 -3.31 -6.63 1.08
C ASN A 126 -2.82 -6.63 2.54
N ARG A 127 -2.51 -7.81 3.11
CA ARG A 127 -1.94 -7.90 4.46
C ARG A 127 -0.62 -7.15 4.59
N ALA A 128 0.26 -7.21 3.59
CA ALA A 128 1.54 -6.52 3.61
C ALA A 128 1.38 -4.99 3.61
N VAL A 129 0.53 -4.46 2.71
CA VAL A 129 0.26 -3.02 2.60
C VAL A 129 -0.47 -2.50 3.84
N MET A 130 -1.52 -3.19 4.31
CA MET A 130 -2.25 -2.81 5.54
C MET A 130 -1.32 -2.78 6.75
N ALA A 131 -0.51 -3.82 6.95
CA ALA A 131 0.42 -3.86 8.07
C ALA A 131 1.48 -2.75 7.98
N ALA A 132 1.92 -2.38 6.78
CA ALA A 132 2.85 -1.27 6.59
C ALA A 132 2.20 0.07 6.96
N TYR A 133 0.97 0.32 6.48
CA TYR A 133 0.17 1.51 6.80
C TYR A 133 -0.09 1.62 8.31
N ASP A 134 -0.61 0.57 8.94
CA ASP A 134 -0.95 0.56 10.37
C ASP A 134 0.27 0.85 11.25
N ASN A 135 1.41 0.19 10.93
CA ASN A 135 2.66 0.43 11.66
C ASN A 135 3.15 1.86 11.50
N ALA A 136 3.14 2.41 10.28
CA ALA A 136 3.56 3.78 10.06
C ALA A 136 2.66 4.78 10.80
N ARG A 137 1.34 4.57 10.78
CA ARG A 137 0.39 5.43 11.48
C ARG A 137 0.64 5.47 12.99
N MET A 138 1.01 4.32 13.56
CA MET A 138 1.29 4.18 14.99
C MET A 138 2.68 4.65 15.39
N GLN A 139 3.72 4.28 14.65
CA GLN A 139 5.12 4.42 15.09
C GLN A 139 5.84 5.63 14.50
N ALA A 140 5.52 6.03 13.27
CA ALA A 140 6.24 7.10 12.59
C ALA A 140 6.19 8.46 13.35
N PRO A 141 5.06 8.88 13.96
CA PRO A 141 5.02 10.12 14.74
C PRO A 141 6.02 10.12 15.91
N THR A 142 6.08 9.02 16.66
CA THR A 142 7.00 8.88 17.80
C THR A 142 8.45 8.85 17.33
N GLU A 143 8.76 8.12 16.26
CA GLU A 143 10.11 8.11 15.68
C GLU A 143 10.58 9.49 15.23
N ARG A 144 9.68 10.30 14.67
CA ARG A 144 9.99 11.66 14.25
C ARG A 144 10.28 12.56 15.45
N ALA A 145 9.46 12.47 16.49
CA ALA A 145 9.68 13.22 17.72
C ALA A 145 11.04 12.87 18.35
N MET A 146 11.38 11.57 18.39
CA MET A 146 12.69 11.09 18.86
C MET A 146 13.83 11.63 18.00
N ARG A 147 13.70 11.61 16.67
CA ARG A 147 14.72 12.14 15.76
C ARG A 147 14.92 13.64 15.88
N ALA A 148 13.83 14.40 15.97
CA ALA A 148 13.91 15.84 16.19
C ALA A 148 14.66 16.15 17.49
N LEU A 149 14.35 15.44 18.58
CA LEU A 149 15.07 15.58 19.84
C LEU A 149 16.55 15.16 19.73
N ASP A 150 16.84 14.06 19.01
CA ASP A 150 18.21 13.60 18.79
C ASP A 150 19.04 14.55 17.92
N GLU A 151 18.42 15.20 16.92
CA GLU A 151 19.06 16.21 16.08
C GLU A 151 19.43 17.44 16.91
N LEU A 152 18.51 17.96 17.73
CA LEU A 152 18.77 19.07 18.64
C LEU A 152 19.88 18.75 19.65
N ALA A 153 19.86 17.53 20.20
CA ALA A 153 20.91 17.09 21.12
C ALA A 153 22.29 17.00 20.42
N ARG A 154 22.33 16.59 19.14
CA ARG A 154 23.56 16.59 18.33
C ARG A 154 24.06 18.00 18.02
N GLU A 155 23.15 18.96 17.90
CA GLU A 155 23.45 20.40 17.79
C GLU A 155 23.90 21.02 19.14
N ALA A 156 24.07 20.21 20.19
CA ALA A 156 24.44 20.61 21.54
C ALA A 156 23.44 21.59 22.20
N ASP A 157 22.16 21.53 21.82
CA ASP A 157 21.10 22.27 22.51
C ASP A 157 20.97 21.78 23.97
N PRO A 158 21.20 22.66 24.97
CA PRO A 158 21.20 22.26 26.38
C PRO A 158 19.80 21.89 26.90
N ALA A 159 18.72 22.40 26.31
CA ALA A 159 17.37 21.97 26.64
C ALA A 159 17.11 20.56 26.10
N ALA A 160 17.54 20.26 24.88
CA ALA A 160 17.39 18.94 24.27
C ALA A 160 18.19 17.85 25.02
N LEU A 161 19.42 18.15 25.44
CA LEU A 161 20.23 17.24 26.26
C LEU A 161 19.55 16.94 27.60
N ARG A 162 19.09 17.98 28.32
CA ARG A 162 18.33 17.81 29.56
C ARG A 162 17.06 17.00 29.39
N ALA A 163 16.31 17.23 28.31
CA ALA A 163 15.12 16.46 27.99
C ALA A 163 15.42 14.98 27.76
N LYS A 164 16.53 14.64 27.07
CA LYS A 164 16.96 13.25 26.89
C LYS A 164 17.34 12.57 28.22
N ASP A 165 18.04 13.28 29.10
CA ASP A 165 18.41 12.76 30.40
C ASP A 165 17.17 12.53 31.28
N ALA A 166 16.22 13.48 31.29
CA ALA A 166 14.96 13.35 32.02
C ALA A 166 14.11 12.18 31.49
N LEU A 167 14.02 11.98 30.16
CA LEU A 167 13.34 10.80 29.59
C LEU A 167 14.01 9.48 29.97
N THR A 168 15.34 9.47 30.07
CA THR A 168 16.11 8.30 30.50
C THR A 168 15.85 7.97 31.97
N ARG A 169 15.79 8.99 32.84
CA ARG A 169 15.42 8.84 34.25
C ARG A 169 13.98 8.37 34.43
N LEU A 170 13.03 8.97 33.71
CA LEU A 170 11.62 8.56 33.70
C LEU A 170 11.48 7.07 33.35
N ARG A 171 12.22 6.62 32.34
CA ARG A 171 12.27 5.20 31.96
C ARG A 171 12.87 4.33 33.07
N ALA A 172 14.02 4.72 33.62
CA ALA A 172 14.69 3.97 34.67
C ALA A 172 13.85 3.85 35.94
N ALA A 173 12.99 4.83 36.22
CA ALA A 173 12.03 4.80 37.32
C ALA A 173 10.87 3.81 37.11
N GLY A 174 10.71 3.25 35.90
CA GLY A 174 9.61 2.33 35.61
C GLY A 174 8.22 2.99 35.73
N ALA A 175 8.14 4.29 35.39
CA ALA A 175 6.92 5.06 35.56
C ALA A 175 5.72 4.40 34.86
N PRO A 176 4.53 4.38 35.48
CA PRO A 176 3.36 3.75 34.90
C PRO A 176 2.89 4.50 33.65
N LEU A 177 2.26 3.79 32.72
CA LEU A 177 1.64 4.41 31.55
C LEU A 177 0.59 5.44 31.95
N TRP A 178 0.87 6.71 31.68
CA TRP A 178 -0.05 7.81 31.91
C TRP A 178 -0.77 8.25 30.64
N ASN A 179 -2.08 8.41 30.74
CA ASN A 179 -2.91 9.04 29.72
C ASN A 179 -3.18 10.50 30.11
N PRO A 180 -2.76 11.50 29.31
CA PRO A 180 -3.04 12.91 29.61
C PRO A 180 -4.53 13.27 29.74
N ARG A 181 -5.44 12.39 29.28
CA ARG A 181 -6.89 12.55 29.45
C ARG A 181 -7.40 12.09 30.82
N SER A 182 -6.62 11.34 31.59
CA SER A 182 -7.03 10.79 32.89
C SER A 182 -6.68 11.69 34.09
N GLY A 183 -6.24 12.92 33.85
CA GLY A 183 -5.95 13.91 34.90
C GLY A 183 -4.47 14.32 34.94
N ASN A 184 -4.03 14.82 36.09
CA ASN A 184 -2.66 15.29 36.30
C ASN A 184 -1.64 14.16 36.08
N PRO A 185 -0.45 14.48 35.56
CA PRO A 185 0.63 13.52 35.44
C PRO A 185 1.07 12.99 36.82
N PRO A 186 1.49 11.72 36.90
CA PRO A 186 2.22 11.21 38.06
C PRO A 186 3.49 12.06 38.33
N ALA A 187 3.94 12.12 39.58
CA ALA A 187 5.07 12.95 39.98
C ALA A 187 6.36 12.58 39.23
N GLU A 188 6.51 11.32 38.86
CA GLU A 188 7.64 10.79 38.09
C GLU A 188 7.79 11.47 36.72
N TYR A 189 6.70 11.99 36.15
CA TYR A 189 6.69 12.68 34.86
C TYR A 189 7.07 14.16 34.94
N GLU A 190 7.06 14.77 36.12
CA GLU A 190 7.17 16.23 36.27
C GLU A 190 8.47 16.77 35.65
N GLU A 191 9.61 16.17 36.01
CA GLU A 191 10.92 16.55 35.47
C GLU A 191 10.98 16.38 33.94
N ALA A 192 10.45 15.27 33.41
CA ALA A 192 10.46 15.01 31.98
C ALA A 192 9.55 15.95 31.20
N ILE A 193 8.38 16.30 31.76
CA ILE A 193 7.45 17.27 31.19
C ILE A 193 8.10 18.66 31.16
N GLU A 194 8.71 19.09 32.26
CA GLU A 194 9.38 20.39 32.33
C GLU A 194 10.53 20.47 31.31
N ALA A 195 11.41 19.46 31.30
CA ALA A 195 12.56 19.43 30.41
C ALA A 195 12.15 19.40 28.92
N LEU A 196 11.09 18.66 28.57
CA LEU A 196 10.58 18.60 27.20
C LEU A 196 9.90 19.90 26.76
N ASN A 197 9.13 20.54 27.65
CA ASN A 197 8.49 21.83 27.36
C ASN A 197 9.51 22.96 27.23
N ALA A 198 10.71 22.81 27.82
CA ALA A 198 11.80 23.76 27.65
C ALA A 198 12.47 23.70 26.27
N VAL A 199 12.14 22.71 25.41
CA VAL A 199 12.67 22.58 24.04
C VAL A 199 11.76 23.34 23.06
N PRO A 200 12.13 24.53 22.56
CA PRO A 200 11.21 25.39 21.81
C PRO A 200 10.75 24.82 20.47
N ARG A 201 11.55 23.90 19.90
CA ARG A 201 11.30 23.25 18.61
C ARG A 201 10.41 22.02 18.71
N LEU A 202 9.99 21.61 19.92
CA LEU A 202 9.05 20.50 20.10
C LEU A 202 7.63 21.02 20.31
N ASP A 203 6.69 20.47 19.56
CA ASP A 203 5.27 20.73 19.75
C ASP A 203 4.66 19.85 20.87
N ARG A 204 3.46 20.23 21.34
CA ARG A 204 2.76 19.50 22.43
C ARG A 204 2.49 18.03 22.09
N GLN A 205 2.28 17.70 20.81
CA GLN A 205 2.02 16.33 20.40
C GLN A 205 3.32 15.50 20.46
N GLN A 206 4.44 16.05 20.01
CA GLN A 206 5.76 15.44 20.12
C GLN A 206 6.14 15.20 21.58
N VAL A 207 5.94 16.18 22.46
CA VAL A 207 6.15 16.02 23.91
C VAL A 207 5.34 14.83 24.46
N ARG A 208 4.04 14.75 24.14
CA ARG A 208 3.18 13.63 24.57
C ARG A 208 3.66 12.28 24.04
N LEU A 209 4.07 12.21 22.77
CA LEU A 209 4.58 10.99 22.16
C LEU A 209 5.88 10.52 22.81
N LEU A 210 6.78 11.45 23.16
CA LEU A 210 8.04 11.17 23.83
C LEU A 210 7.84 10.66 25.26
N LEU A 211 6.96 11.29 26.03
CA LEU A 211 6.60 10.85 27.38
C LEU A 211 5.96 9.46 27.38
N GLY A 212 4.99 9.23 26.49
CA GLY A 212 4.36 7.92 26.33
C GLY A 212 5.35 6.85 25.86
N ASN A 213 6.39 7.22 25.12
CA ASN A 213 7.45 6.30 24.73
C ASN A 213 8.40 5.95 25.88
N ALA A 214 8.73 6.90 26.74
CA ALA A 214 9.64 6.69 27.87
C ALA A 214 9.03 5.89 29.02
N ALA A 215 7.73 6.02 29.24
CA ALA A 215 7.02 5.35 30.33
C ALA A 215 6.44 3.96 29.98
N VAL A 216 6.86 3.36 28.87
CA VAL A 216 6.54 1.94 28.63
C VAL A 216 7.45 1.08 29.51
N PRO A 217 6.91 0.19 30.36
CA PRO A 217 7.72 -0.63 31.26
C PRO A 217 8.70 -1.52 30.50
N LEU A 218 9.89 -1.73 31.10
CA LEU A 218 11.00 -2.56 30.58
C LEU A 218 10.56 -3.98 30.19
N GLU A 219 9.56 -4.55 30.89
CA GLU A 219 9.01 -5.89 30.62
C GLU A 219 8.32 -5.98 29.24
N TYR A 220 7.65 -4.91 28.82
CA TYR A 220 7.11 -4.75 27.46
C TYR A 220 8.19 -4.29 26.47
N GLU A 221 9.40 -4.00 26.95
CA GLU A 221 10.53 -3.47 26.19
C GLU A 221 11.45 -4.55 25.60
N SER A 222 11.38 -5.79 26.10
CA SER A 222 11.96 -6.98 25.43
C SER A 222 11.52 -7.05 23.96
N ASP A 223 10.23 -6.80 23.73
CA ASP A 223 9.63 -6.66 22.41
C ASP A 223 9.91 -5.29 21.77
N ARG A 224 10.26 -4.24 22.55
CA ARG A 224 10.26 -2.83 22.11
C ARG A 224 11.61 -2.15 21.87
N ILE A 225 12.71 -2.53 22.53
CA ILE A 225 14.08 -2.22 22.07
C ILE A 225 14.33 -2.94 20.74
N GLN A 226 13.69 -4.11 20.56
CA GLN A 226 13.35 -4.62 19.23
C GLN A 226 12.46 -3.59 18.52
N ASN A 227 11.21 -3.26 18.90
CA ASN A 227 10.31 -2.30 18.20
C ASN A 227 10.84 -0.91 17.76
N VAL A 228 11.82 -0.26 18.40
CA VAL A 228 12.31 1.08 17.96
C VAL A 228 13.52 0.97 17.04
N ARG A 229 14.50 0.07 17.34
CA ARG A 229 15.48 -0.34 16.32
C ARG A 229 14.82 -1.16 15.21
N SER A 230 13.63 -1.68 15.46
CA SER A 230 12.81 -2.42 14.51
C SER A 230 11.70 -1.61 13.90
N ALA A 231 11.38 -0.37 14.26
CA ALA A 231 10.40 0.36 13.46
C ALA A 231 10.96 0.60 12.04
N ARG A 232 12.27 0.91 11.93
CA ARG A 232 13.03 0.83 10.67
C ARG A 232 13.23 -0.59 10.12
N ARG A 233 13.54 -1.60 10.96
CA ARG A 233 13.72 -3.00 10.47
C ARG A 233 12.39 -3.61 10.04
N ALA A 234 11.35 -3.55 10.85
CA ALA A 234 9.96 -3.81 10.52
C ALA A 234 9.53 -3.02 9.28
N TRP A 235 9.83 -1.73 9.14
CA TRP A 235 9.57 -1.04 7.87
C TRP A 235 10.29 -1.73 6.70
N ALA A 236 11.58 -2.05 6.84
CA ALA A 236 12.34 -2.76 5.81
C ALA A 236 11.80 -4.19 5.54
N GLU A 237 11.41 -4.94 6.57
CA GLU A 237 10.81 -6.28 6.50
C GLU A 237 9.42 -6.25 5.88
N ARG A 238 8.62 -5.21 6.16
CA ARG A 238 7.29 -5.01 5.56
C ARG A 238 7.44 -4.61 4.10
N ARG A 239 8.40 -3.75 3.79
CA ARG A 239 8.79 -3.44 2.41
C ARG A 239 9.28 -4.69 1.68
N HIS A 240 10.08 -5.54 2.33
CA HIS A 240 10.54 -6.79 1.77
C HIS A 240 9.38 -7.75 1.49
N ARG A 241 8.52 -8.01 2.49
CA ARG A 241 7.30 -8.81 2.32
C ARG A 241 6.37 -8.29 1.24
N TYR A 242 6.24 -6.96 1.12
CA TYR A 242 5.51 -6.34 0.02
C TYR A 242 6.15 -6.64 -1.34
N GLN A 243 7.48 -6.55 -1.46
CA GLN A 243 8.17 -6.88 -2.71
C GLN A 243 8.04 -8.37 -3.07
N GLU A 244 8.12 -9.26 -2.08
CA GLU A 244 7.86 -10.70 -2.26
C GLU A 244 6.43 -10.94 -2.76
N ALA A 245 5.42 -10.42 -2.06
CA ALA A 245 4.02 -10.57 -2.45
C ALA A 245 3.73 -9.94 -3.82
N ARG A 246 4.35 -8.81 -4.14
CA ARG A 246 4.28 -8.17 -5.46
C ARG A 246 4.87 -9.07 -6.55
N HIS A 247 6.04 -9.65 -6.30
CA HIS A 247 6.69 -10.52 -7.26
C HIS A 247 5.86 -11.78 -7.51
N GLU A 248 5.40 -12.43 -6.44
CA GLU A 248 4.51 -13.59 -6.51
C GLU A 248 3.24 -13.26 -7.29
N LEU A 249 2.61 -12.10 -7.02
CA LEU A 249 1.40 -11.69 -7.73
C LEU A 249 1.65 -11.53 -9.23
N ILE A 250 2.79 -10.96 -9.62
CA ILE A 250 3.16 -10.81 -11.03
C ILE A 250 3.34 -12.19 -11.68
N VAL A 251 3.99 -13.13 -11.00
CA VAL A 251 4.20 -14.50 -11.50
C VAL A 251 2.87 -15.23 -11.68
N VAL A 252 2.01 -15.24 -10.65
CA VAL A 252 0.70 -15.89 -10.70
C VAL A 252 -0.20 -15.21 -11.74
N ALA A 253 -0.17 -13.88 -11.84
CA ALA A 253 -0.92 -13.15 -12.86
C ALA A 253 -0.50 -13.55 -14.28
N ARG A 254 0.81 -13.68 -14.54
CA ARG A 254 1.29 -14.11 -15.86
C ARG A 254 0.91 -15.55 -16.20
N GLN A 255 0.91 -16.44 -15.21
CA GLN A 255 0.41 -17.81 -15.35
C GLN A 255 -1.09 -17.83 -15.64
N ALA A 256 -1.91 -17.16 -14.83
CA ALA A 256 -3.36 -17.17 -14.96
C ALA A 256 -3.86 -16.46 -16.24
N LEU A 257 -3.08 -15.50 -16.76
CA LEU A 257 -3.42 -14.74 -17.96
C LEU A 257 -2.67 -15.22 -19.21
N ASN A 258 -1.94 -16.33 -19.12
CA ASN A 258 -1.15 -16.92 -20.20
C ASN A 258 -0.20 -15.91 -20.89
N THR A 259 0.48 -15.08 -20.11
CA THR A 259 1.48 -14.10 -20.60
C THR A 259 2.92 -14.52 -20.25
N ASN A 260 3.14 -15.82 -20.04
CA ASN A 260 4.45 -16.39 -19.68
C ASN A 260 5.39 -16.62 -20.86
N GLU A 261 4.92 -16.54 -22.11
CA GLU A 261 5.74 -16.69 -23.31
C GLU A 261 5.83 -15.36 -24.09
N PRO A 262 7.00 -15.05 -24.67
CA PRO A 262 7.20 -13.86 -25.52
C PRO A 262 6.45 -13.93 -26.86
#